data_AF-A0A8T3XE48-F1
#
_entry.id   AF-A0A8T3XE48-F1
#
_cell.length_a   1.000
_cell.length_b   1.000
_cell.length_c   1.000
_cell.angle_alpha   90.00
_cell.angle_beta   90.00
_cell.angle_gamma   90.00
#
_symmetry.space_group_name_H-M   'P 1'
#
loop_
_entity.id
_entity.type
_entity.pdbx_description
1 polymer ?
#
loop_
_entity_poly.entity_id
_entity_poly.type
_entity_poly.pdbx_seq_one_letter_code
_entity_poly.pdbx_strand_id
1 'polypeptide(L)' 'SPTGIAQIVELTEQLRNECKERQVSNAKIALAQNIGGAGGTVTVHILKKV' A
#
# COMPACT_ATOMS: atom_id res chain seq x y z
N SER A 1 -12.13 -4.82 -1.69
CA SER A 1 -12.19 -4.75 -3.16
C SER A 1 -10.88 -5.27 -3.74
N PRO A 2 -10.82 -5.72 -5.00
CA PRO A 2 -9.56 -6.10 -5.65
C PRO A 2 -8.52 -4.96 -5.60
N THR A 3 -8.95 -3.71 -5.76
CA THR A 3 -8.08 -2.52 -5.67
C THR A 3 -7.45 -2.36 -4.28
N GLY A 4 -8.20 -2.59 -3.20
CA GLY A 4 -7.66 -2.53 -1.84
C GLY A 4 -6.59 -3.58 -1.58
N ILE A 5 -6.79 -4.80 -2.09
CA ILE A 5 -5.79 -5.87 -1.97
C ILE A 5 -4.54 -5.53 -2.81
N ALA A 6 -4.72 -5.02 -4.03
CA ALA A 6 -3.60 -4.58 -4.87
C ALA A 6 -2.75 -3.47 -4.21
N GLN A 7 -3.40 -2.53 -3.50
CA GLN A 7 -2.68 -1.53 -2.68
C GLN A 7 -1.78 -2.21 -1.63
N ILE A 8 -2.28 -3.22 -0.91
CA ILE A 8 -1.48 -3.92 0.11
C ILE A 8 -0.33 -4.71 -0.51
N VAL A 9 -0.54 -5.36 -1.66
CA VAL A 9 0.51 -6.09 -2.38
C VAL A 9 1.63 -5.14 -2.80
N GLU A 10 1.29 -4.05 -3.50
CA GLU A 10 2.26 -3.05 -3.95
C GLU A 10 3.06 -2.47 -2.78
N LEU A 11 2.40 -2.06 -1.71
CA LEU A 11 3.11 -1.51 -0.54
C LEU A 11 4.01 -2.55 0.14
N THR A 12 3.60 -3.81 0.15
CA THR A 12 4.42 -4.90 0.70
C THR A 12 5.67 -5.13 -0.15
N GLU A 13 5.53 -5.19 -1.48
CA GLU A 13 6.66 -5.30 -2.41
C GLU A 13 7.61 -4.11 -2.29
N GLN A 14 7.07 -2.88 -2.17
CA GLN A 14 7.86 -1.66 -1.96
C GLN A 14 8.66 -1.73 -0.65
N LEU A 15 8.03 -2.13 0.46
CA LEU A 15 8.71 -2.27 1.76
C LEU A 15 9.78 -3.39 1.72
N ARG A 16 9.55 -4.44 0.94
CA ARG A 16 10.50 -5.56 0.76
C ARG A 16 11.62 -5.28 -0.24
N ASN A 17 11.56 -4.17 -0.96
CA ASN A 17 12.52 -3.78 -1.99
C ASN A 17 12.44 -4.67 -3.26
N GLU A 18 11.22 -4.99 -3.69
CA GLU A 18 10.92 -5.93 -4.79
C GLU A 18 10.37 -5.23 -6.06
N CYS A 19 10.28 -3.89 -6.09
CA CYS A 19 9.56 -3.16 -7.14
C CYS A 19 10.41 -2.70 -8.35
N LYS A 20 11.64 -3.19 -8.52
CA LYS A 20 12.53 -2.87 -9.67
C LYS A 20 12.64 -1.35 -9.92
N GLU A 21 12.39 -0.90 -11.15
CA GLU A 21 12.44 0.52 -11.55
C GLU A 21 11.47 1.43 -10.79
N ARG A 22 10.40 0.87 -10.20
CA ARG A 22 9.40 1.64 -9.42
C ARG A 22 9.73 1.70 -7.93
N GLN A 23 10.88 1.17 -7.52
CA GLN A 23 11.26 1.07 -6.12
C GLN A 23 11.39 2.45 -5.48
N VAL A 24 10.63 2.69 -4.42
CA VAL A 24 10.79 3.87 -3.57
C VAL A 24 12.03 3.68 -2.70
N SER A 25 12.93 4.68 -2.73
CA SER A 25 14.17 4.63 -1.97
C SER A 25 13.91 4.66 -0.46
N ASN A 26 14.57 3.75 0.27
CA ASN A 26 14.53 3.67 1.73
C ASN A 26 13.11 3.59 2.33
N ALA A 27 12.18 2.89 1.66
CA ALA A 27 10.82 2.69 2.15
C ALA A 27 10.82 1.88 3.47
N LYS A 28 10.28 2.48 4.54
CA LYS A 28 10.18 1.87 5.89
C LYS A 28 8.76 1.81 6.44
N ILE A 29 7.92 2.76 6.03
CA ILE A 29 6.52 2.90 6.43
C ILE A 29 5.71 3.16 5.18
N ALA A 30 4.52 2.56 5.09
CA ALA A 30 3.61 2.70 3.96
C ALA A 30 2.17 2.91 4.44
N LEU A 31 1.36 3.60 3.63
CA LEU A 31 -0.06 3.86 3.89
C LEU A 31 -0.91 3.45 2.69
N ALA A 32 -1.94 2.64 2.93
CA ALA A 32 -3.01 2.39 1.97
C ALA A 32 -4.30 3.04 2.46
N GLN A 33 -4.94 3.85 1.61
CA GLN A 33 -6.28 4.39 1.81
C GLN A 33 -7.18 3.85 0.71
N ASN A 34 -8.11 2.96 1.07
CA ASN A 34 -9.10 2.40 0.15
C ASN A 34 -10.47 3.04 0.41
N ILE A 35 -11.09 3.56 -0.65
CA ILE A 35 -12.35 4.30 -0.57
C ILE A 35 -13.44 3.52 -1.29
N GLY A 36 -14.59 3.32 -0.63
CA GLY A 36 -15.79 2.68 -1.18
C GLY A 36 -16.89 3.69 -1.50
N GLY A 37 -17.60 3.47 -2.61
CA GLY A 37 -18.65 4.37 -3.09
C GLY A 37 -18.10 5.78 -3.37
N ALA A 38 -18.93 6.81 -3.12
CA ALA A 38 -18.52 8.21 -3.23
C ALA A 38 -17.80 8.73 -1.97
N GLY A 39 -17.11 7.85 -1.23
CA GLY A 39 -16.51 8.19 0.07
C GLY A 39 -17.32 7.79 1.30
N GLY A 40 -18.38 7.00 1.14
CA GLY A 40 -19.24 6.54 2.25
C GLY A 40 -18.57 5.53 3.18
N THR A 41 -17.46 4.90 2.74
CA THR A 41 -16.65 4.01 3.58
C THR A 41 -15.19 4.16 3.22
N VAL A 42 -14.32 4.22 4.22
CA VAL A 42 -12.88 4.33 4.03
C VAL A 42 -12.18 3.35 4.96
N THR A 43 -11.19 2.64 4.44
CA THR A 43 -10.30 1.79 5.24
C THR A 43 -8.87 2.25 5.05
N VAL A 44 -8.15 2.45 6.16
CA VAL A 44 -6.76 2.90 6.17
C VAL A 44 -5.89 1.85 6.85
N HIS A 45 -4.77 1.49 6.21
CA HIS A 45 -3.75 0.61 6.77
C HIS A 45 -2.41 1.32 6.79
N ILE A 46 -1.68 1.20 7.91
CA ILE A 46 -0.28 1.62 8.03
C ILE A 46 0.57 0.37 8.19
N LEU A 47 1.54 0.19 7.31
CA LEU A 47 2.45 -0.95 7.31
C LEU A 47 3.86 -0.46 7.65
N LYS A 48 4.64 -1.31 8.31
CA LYS A 48 6.04 -1.03 8.66
C LYS A 48 6.90 -2.24 8.29
N LYS A 49 8.07 -1.98 7.72
CA LYS A 49 9.11 -3.00 7.53
C LYS A 49 9.68 -3.40 8.89
N VAL A 50 9.64 -4.69 9.21
CA VAL A 50 10.25 -5.29 10.41
C VAL A 50 11.68 -5.76 10.13
#